data_AF-A0A7V5KWM8-F1
#
_entry.id   AF-A0A7V5KWM8-F1
#
_cell.length_a   1.000
_cell.length_b   1.000
_cell.length_c   1.000
_cell.angle_alpha   90.00
_cell.angle_beta   90.00
_cell.angle_gamma   90.00
#
_symmetry.space_group_name_H-M   'P 1'
#
loop_
_entity.id
_entity.type
_entity.pdbx_description
1 polymer ?
#
loop_
_entity_poly.entity_id
_entity_poly.type
_entity_poly.pdbx_seq_one_letter_code
_entity_poly.pdbx_strand_id
1 'polypeptide(L)'
;MDGMLLLGFIPALSPWGKVLAQKKQQRHPYYRYADFKTIKETITLVRQAGFSINQTSSTLLQPPDAPNSFEKPQRGLNERAGFCALTAEKRKSTK
;
A
#
# COMPACT_ATOMS: atom_id res chain seq x y z
N MET A 1 -0.65 -1.32 26.62
CA MET A 1 -0.58 -1.96 25.30
C MET A 1 0.24 -1.07 24.40
N ASP A 2 1.23 -1.62 23.70
CA ASP A 2 1.91 -0.89 22.64
C ASP A 2 0.91 -0.70 21.47
N GLY A 3 0.92 0.47 20.83
CA GLY A 3 -0.02 0.76 19.74
C GLY A 3 0.37 0.04 18.43
N MET A 4 -0.63 -0.38 17.65
CA MET A 4 -0.46 -1.00 16.34
C MET A 4 -0.96 -0.07 15.23
N LEU A 5 -0.18 0.04 14.15
CA LEU A 5 -0.53 0.71 12.90
C LEU A 5 -0.98 -0.34 11.88
N LEU A 6 -2.18 -0.20 11.33
CA LEU A 6 -2.62 -0.91 10.12
C LEU A 6 -2.60 0.08 8.95
N LEU A 7 -1.80 -0.20 7.92
CA LEU A 7 -1.67 0.64 6.74
C LEU A 7 -2.11 -0.13 5.49
N GLY A 8 -3.09 0.40 4.77
CA GLY A 8 -3.50 -0.05 3.44
C GLY A 8 -3.11 0.96 2.36
N PHE A 9 -2.57 0.51 1.25
CA PHE A 9 -2.10 1.38 0.16
C PHE A 9 -2.09 0.69 -1.20
N ILE A 10 -2.02 1.49 -2.26
CA ILE A 10 -1.93 1.05 -3.66
C ILE A 10 -0.48 1.25 -4.12
N PRO A 11 0.27 0.19 -4.44
CA PRO A 11 1.64 0.32 -4.92
C PRO A 11 1.71 1.10 -6.23
N ALA A 12 2.62 2.07 -6.32
CA ALA A 12 2.75 2.96 -7.49
C ALA A 12 3.04 2.21 -8.79
N LEU A 13 3.76 1.09 -8.72
CA LEU A 13 4.16 0.31 -9.90
C LEU A 13 3.08 -0.71 -10.35
N SER A 14 2.02 -0.87 -9.56
CA SER A 14 0.91 -1.77 -9.90
C SER A 14 0.10 -1.27 -11.09
N PRO A 15 -0.61 -2.15 -11.82
CA PRO A 15 -1.55 -1.72 -12.86
C PRO A 15 -2.57 -0.69 -12.35
N TRP A 16 -3.09 -0.90 -11.14
CA TRP A 16 -3.98 0.03 -10.46
C TRP A 16 -3.30 1.38 -10.17
N GLY A 17 -2.10 1.35 -9.58
CA GLY A 17 -1.33 2.55 -9.28
C GLY A 17 -1.08 3.42 -10.51
N LYS A 18 -0.75 2.78 -11.65
CA LYS A 18 -0.56 3.47 -12.94
C LYS A 18 -1.85 4.13 -13.46
N VAL A 19 -2.98 3.43 -13.42
CA VAL A 19 -4.28 4.00 -13.83
C VAL A 19 -4.68 5.18 -12.93
N LEU A 20 -4.48 5.07 -11.63
CA LEU A 20 -4.80 6.16 -10.69
C LEU A 20 -3.84 7.35 -10.81
N ALA A 21 -2.56 7.10 -11.11
CA ALA A 21 -1.59 8.14 -11.44
C ALA A 21 -1.96 8.89 -12.73
N GLN A 22 -2.52 8.23 -13.74
CA GLN A 22 -3.08 8.90 -14.92
C GLN A 22 -4.29 9.76 -14.55
N LYS A 23 -5.19 9.29 -13.68
CA LYS A 23 -6.30 10.12 -13.16
C LYS A 23 -5.79 11.36 -12.42
N LYS A 24 -4.68 11.25 -11.67
CA LYS A 24 -4.02 12.41 -11.05
C LYS A 24 -3.60 13.45 -12.09
N GLN A 25 -2.98 13.03 -13.19
CA GLN A 25 -2.57 13.93 -14.29
C GLN A 25 -3.77 14.66 -14.92
N GLN A 26 -4.93 13.99 -14.97
CA GLN A 26 -6.20 14.57 -15.43
C GLN A 26 -6.88 15.49 -14.40
N ARG A 27 -6.20 15.82 -13.29
CA ARG A 27 -6.72 16.61 -12.16
C ARG A 27 -8.00 16.04 -11.54
N HIS A 28 -8.14 14.70 -11.56
CA HIS A 28 -9.28 14.01 -10.97
C HIS A 28 -9.49 14.43 -9.51
N PRO A 29 -10.74 14.71 -9.06
CA PRO A 29 -11.02 15.33 -7.76
C PRO A 29 -10.40 14.58 -6.57
N TYR A 30 -10.42 13.24 -6.61
CA TYR A 30 -9.86 12.41 -5.55
C TYR A 30 -8.34 12.18 -5.61
N TYR A 31 -7.73 12.24 -6.80
CA TYR A 31 -6.34 11.79 -6.99
C TYR A 31 -5.36 12.91 -7.32
N ARG A 32 -5.84 14.12 -7.60
CA ARG A 32 -4.99 15.27 -7.97
C ARG A 32 -3.87 15.57 -6.96
N TYR A 33 -4.09 15.27 -5.67
CA TYR A 33 -3.10 15.45 -4.60
C TYR A 33 -2.57 14.12 -4.04
N ALA A 34 -2.98 12.98 -4.60
CA ALA A 34 -2.51 11.68 -4.13
C ALA A 34 -1.02 11.49 -4.44
N ASP A 35 -0.30 10.89 -3.51
CA ASP A 35 1.11 10.53 -3.65
C ASP A 35 1.23 9.00 -3.67
N PHE A 36 1.43 8.46 -4.87
CA PHE A 36 1.55 7.02 -5.09
C PHE A 36 3.01 6.62 -4.86
N LYS A 37 3.23 5.71 -3.91
CA LYS A 37 4.56 5.21 -3.53
C LYS A 37 4.73 3.75 -3.87
N THR A 38 5.94 3.36 -4.18
CA THR A 38 6.35 1.95 -4.24
C THR A 38 6.24 1.31 -2.86
N ILE A 39 6.21 -0.01 -2.79
CA ILE A 39 6.32 -0.76 -1.54
C ILE A 39 7.62 -0.40 -0.83
N LYS A 40 8.73 -0.27 -1.56
CA LYS A 40 10.04 0.08 -0.99
C LYS A 40 10.03 1.44 -0.29
N GLU A 41 9.47 2.47 -0.93
CA GLU A 41 9.35 3.80 -0.33
C GLU A 41 8.43 3.78 0.89
N THR A 42 7.29 3.08 0.79
CA THR A 42 6.34 2.94 1.90
C THR A 42 6.97 2.26 3.12
N ILE A 43 7.68 1.14 2.92
CA ILE A 43 8.40 0.44 3.98
C ILE A 43 9.48 1.33 4.60
N THR A 44 10.21 2.09 3.77
CA THR A 44 11.23 3.02 4.23
C THR A 44 10.64 4.07 5.16
N LEU A 45 9.52 4.69 4.78
CA LEU A 45 8.82 5.69 5.59
C LEU A 45 8.33 5.10 6.92
N VAL A 46 7.70 3.93 6.89
CA VAL A 46 7.22 3.24 8.11
C VAL A 46 8.39 2.97 9.06
N ARG A 47 9.51 2.48 8.54
CA ARG A 47 10.72 2.22 9.34
C ARG A 47 11.33 3.50 9.89
N GLN A 48 11.46 4.54 9.08
CA GLN A 48 11.98 5.85 9.51
C GLN A 48 11.11 6.49 10.59
N ALA A 49 9.80 6.28 10.54
CA ALA A 49 8.86 6.69 11.59
C ALA A 49 8.97 5.88 12.89
N GLY A 50 9.94 4.96 12.99
CA GLY A 50 10.21 4.19 14.19
C GLY A 50 9.35 2.94 14.34
N PHE A 51 8.71 2.44 13.28
CA PHE A 51 7.91 1.22 13.34
C PHE A 51 8.68 -0.01 12.84
N SER A 52 8.36 -1.17 13.41
CA SER A 52 8.73 -2.49 12.91
C SER A 52 7.51 -3.11 12.24
N ILE A 53 7.67 -3.68 11.04
CA ILE A 53 6.58 -4.31 10.28
C ILE A 53 6.41 -5.75 10.75
N ASN A 54 5.18 -6.16 11.05
CA ASN A 54 4.86 -7.46 11.64
C ASN A 54 4.23 -8.41 10.61
N GLN A 55 3.10 -8.00 10.01
CA GLN A 55 2.40 -8.80 8.99
C GLN A 55 2.19 -7.98 7.72
N THR A 56 2.09 -8.67 6.60
CA THR A 56 1.84 -8.07 5.29
C THR A 56 0.94 -8.96 4.46
N SER A 57 0.09 -8.33 3.65
CA SER A 57 -0.82 -8.99 2.72
C SER A 57 -1.01 -8.15 1.46
N SER A 58 -1.39 -8.80 0.36
CA SER A 58 -1.71 -8.15 -0.92
C SER A 58 -2.88 -8.84 -1.61
N THR A 59 -3.64 -8.10 -2.41
CA THR A 59 -4.82 -8.57 -3.16
C THR A 59 -5.07 -7.66 -4.37
N LEU A 60 -6.09 -7.97 -5.17
CA LEU A 60 -6.39 -7.33 -6.45
C LEU A 60 -5.24 -7.49 -7.45
N LEU A 61 -4.80 -8.73 -7.68
CA LEU A 61 -3.87 -9.09 -8.75
C LEU A 61 -4.55 -9.02 -10.13
N GLN A 62 -5.88 -9.07 -10.17
CA GLN A 62 -6.65 -8.78 -11.38
C GLN A 62 -6.46 -7.32 -11.83
N PRO A 63 -6.43 -7.06 -13.14
CA PRO A 63 -6.23 -5.71 -13.66
C PRO A 63 -7.48 -4.82 -13.44
N PRO A 64 -7.36 -3.49 -13.52
CA PRO A 64 -8.42 -2.54 -13.14
C PRO A 64 -9.68 -2.58 -14.00
N ASP A 65 -9.56 -3.15 -15.19
CA ASP A 65 -10.59 -3.31 -16.21
C ASP A 65 -11.26 -4.70 -16.19
N ALA A 66 -10.73 -5.63 -15.38
CA ALA A 66 -11.34 -6.94 -15.22
C ALA A 66 -12.67 -6.87 -14.44
N PRO A 67 -13.61 -7.80 -14.70
CA PRO A 67 -14.82 -7.94 -13.90
C PRO A 67 -14.50 -8.10 -12.42
N ASN A 68 -15.31 -7.46 -11.56
CA ASN A 68 -15.14 -7.56 -10.12
C ASN A 68 -15.41 -9.00 -9.65
N SER A 69 -14.35 -9.74 -9.37
CA SER A 69 -14.39 -11.02 -8.67
C SER A 69 -13.80 -10.88 -7.27
N PHE A 70 -14.29 -11.68 -6.32
CA PHE A 70 -13.69 -11.73 -4.99
C PHE A 70 -12.33 -12.43 -5.08
N GLU A 71 -11.28 -11.74 -4.63
CA GLU A 71 -9.91 -12.28 -4.58
C GLU A 71 -9.48 -12.42 -3.11
N LYS A 72 -9.08 -13.63 -2.71
CA LYS A 72 -8.52 -13.84 -1.37
C LYS A 72 -7.16 -13.13 -1.24
N PRO A 73 -6.91 -12.37 -0.16
CA PRO A 73 -5.60 -11.79 0.08
C PRO A 73 -4.52 -12.86 0.22
N GLN A 74 -3.37 -12.61 -0.39
CA GLN A 74 -2.16 -13.41 -0.29
C GLN A 74 -1.22 -12.79 0.73
N ARG A 75 -0.51 -13.63 1.49
CA ARG A 75 0.52 -13.15 2.42
C ARG A 75 1.68 -12.53 1.64
N GLY A 76 2.22 -11.44 2.16
CA GLY A 76 3.34 -10.70 1.53
C GLY A 76 2.88 -9.49 0.72
N LEU A 77 3.83 -8.61 0.42
CA LEU A 77 3.63 -7.44 -0.42
C LEU A 77 4.05 -7.76 -1.86
N ASN A 78 3.27 -7.30 -2.84
CA ASN A 78 3.50 -7.55 -4.25
C ASN A 78 3.30 -6.26 -5.05
N GLU A 79 4.33 -5.81 -5.76
CA GLU A 79 4.28 -4.56 -6.56
C GLU A 79 3.26 -4.61 -7.70
N ARG A 80 2.79 -5.81 -8.09
CA ARG A 80 1.76 -5.98 -9.10
C ARG A 80 0.34 -5.97 -8.52
N ALA A 81 0.19 -6.07 -7.20
CA ALA A 81 -1.12 -6.09 -6.55
C ALA A 81 -1.74 -4.70 -6.52
N GLY A 82 -3.05 -4.61 -6.75
CA GLY A 82 -3.80 -3.37 -6.68
C GLY A 82 -4.00 -2.84 -5.27
N PHE A 83 -3.88 -3.70 -4.25
CA PHE A 83 -3.93 -3.29 -2.86
C PHE A 83 -2.95 -4.09 -2.00
N CYS A 84 -2.23 -3.38 -1.14
CA CYS A 84 -1.31 -3.93 -0.17
C CYS A 84 -1.69 -3.44 1.24
N ALA A 85 -1.52 -4.30 2.23
CA ALA A 85 -1.73 -3.98 3.62
C ALA A 85 -0.54 -4.45 4.46
N LEU A 86 -0.21 -3.69 5.50
CA LEU A 86 0.77 -4.09 6.51
C LEU A 86 0.32 -3.69 7.92
N THR A 87 0.73 -4.49 8.90
CA THR A 87 0.67 -4.12 10.32
C THR A 87 2.07 -3.78 10.80
N ALA A 88 2.18 -2.80 11.69
CA ALA A 88 3.44 -2.39 12.26
C ALA A 88 3.27 -1.93 13.70
N GLU A 89 4.29 -2.17 14.52
CA GLU A 89 4.34 -1.79 15.93
C GLU A 89 5.42 -0.74 16.15
N LYS A 90 5.18 0.20 17.05
CA LYS A 90 6.18 1.23 17.37
C LYS A 90 7.36 0.58 18.09
N ARG A 91 8.58 0.78 17.59
CA ARG A 91 9.80 0.33 18.26
C ARG A 91 9.87 0.99 19.64
N LYS A 92 10.12 0.19 20.67
CA LYS A 92 10.38 0.73 22.01
C LYS A 92 11.67 1.55 21.92
N SER A 93 11.61 2.80 22.39
CA SER A 93 12.82 3.60 22.54
C SER A 93 13.64 2.93 23.64
N THR A 94 14.78 2.34 23.30
CA THR A 94 15.80 2.02 24.28
C THR A 94 16.25 3.35 24.87
N LYS A 95 15.97 3.52 26.16
CA LYS A 95 16.48 4.64 26.95
C LYS A 95 17.89 4.32 27.42
#